data_AF-A0A9P7GIX4-F1
#
_entry.id   AF-A0A9P7GIX4-F1
#
_cell.length_a   1.000
_cell.length_b   1.000
_cell.length_c   1.000
_cell.angle_alpha   90.00
_cell.angle_beta   90.00
_cell.angle_gamma   90.00
#
_symmetry.space_group_name_H-M   'P 1'
#
loop_
_entity.id
_entity.type
_entity.pdbx_description
1 polymer ?
#
loop_
_entity_poly.entity_id
_entity_poly.type
_entity_poly.pdbx_seq_one_letter_code
_entity_poly.pdbx_strand_id
1 'polypeptide(L)'
;MSSTSSSDSGSSSSPSDYLKNANFTRSEGAVPSTGDAVTASDFLMAAYDPAKLHPLADLGDQLDYLLLEDDKKNELPGAGTAIPSRGWSDDLCYGTGTMYLSGLALGGAWGVREGARRPLAVSNTRLRINSVLNSVTRRGTFIGNSAGVLALMYNGVNSSIDAIRGKHDAYGSMGAGAVTGALFKSTAGVKPAIAAAAFMSGMAGLWSYVKKTV
;
A
#
# COMPACT_ATOMS: atom_id res chain seq x y z
N MET A 1 -56.65 35.69 78.89
CA MET A 1 -55.36 35.37 78.24
C MET A 1 -54.79 36.68 77.74
N SER A 2 -53.55 36.96 78.14
CA SER A 2 -52.89 38.26 78.10
C SER A 2 -51.98 38.38 76.86
N SER A 3 -51.77 39.63 76.42
CA SER A 3 -50.54 40.20 75.80
C SER A 3 -50.08 39.67 74.42
N THR A 4 -49.49 40.42 73.47
CA THR A 4 -49.00 41.82 73.41
C THR A 4 -48.77 42.18 71.93
N SER A 5 -49.02 43.44 71.60
CA SER A 5 -48.62 44.16 70.39
C SER A 5 -47.17 44.65 70.45
N SER A 6 -46.42 44.56 69.35
CA SER A 6 -45.28 45.48 69.09
C SER A 6 -45.07 45.65 67.57
N SER A 7 -45.31 46.86 67.10
CA SER A 7 -44.79 47.44 65.87
C SER A 7 -43.31 47.78 66.04
N ASP A 8 -42.49 47.60 65.00
CA ASP A 8 -41.32 48.45 64.81
C ASP A 8 -40.94 48.59 63.33
N SER A 9 -40.15 49.61 63.08
CA SER A 9 -40.03 50.48 61.93
C SER A 9 -38.60 50.44 61.35
N GLY A 10 -38.41 50.94 60.12
CA GLY A 10 -37.08 51.22 59.53
C GLY A 10 -36.57 50.10 58.59
N SER A 11 -35.88 50.36 57.49
CA SER A 11 -35.31 51.60 56.95
C SER A 11 -35.03 51.40 55.46
N SER A 12 -35.20 52.46 54.67
CA SER A 12 -34.78 52.53 53.28
C SER A 12 -33.25 52.43 53.19
N SER A 13 -32.71 51.27 52.82
CA SER A 13 -31.29 51.15 52.50
C SER A 13 -31.01 51.91 51.20
N SER A 14 -30.36 53.07 51.32
CA SER A 14 -29.91 53.88 50.20
C SER A 14 -28.92 53.08 49.32
N PRO A 15 -29.00 53.13 47.99
CA PRO A 15 -28.03 52.46 47.10
C PRO A 15 -26.58 52.85 47.41
N SER A 16 -26.40 54.04 47.98
CA SER A 16 -25.11 54.57 48.45
C SER A 16 -24.50 53.77 49.60
N ASP A 17 -25.30 53.15 50.47
CA ASP A 17 -24.82 52.37 51.60
C ASP A 17 -24.41 50.95 51.18
N TYR A 18 -25.07 50.41 50.15
CA TYR A 18 -24.66 49.16 49.50
C TYR A 18 -23.30 49.29 48.80
N LEU A 19 -23.02 50.42 48.14
CA LEU A 19 -21.74 50.65 47.48
C LEU A 19 -20.59 50.92 48.46
N LYS A 20 -20.88 51.52 49.62
CA LYS A 20 -19.88 51.79 50.66
C LYS A 20 -19.46 50.52 51.42
N ASN A 21 -20.37 49.55 51.56
CA ASN A 21 -20.12 48.28 52.26
C ASN A 21 -19.73 47.12 51.33
N ALA A 22 -19.77 47.31 50.01
CA ALA A 22 -19.33 46.30 49.05
C ALA A 22 -17.79 46.25 48.98
N ASN A 23 -17.20 45.23 49.60
CA ASN A 23 -15.80 44.90 49.41
C ASN A 23 -15.66 43.99 48.17
N PHE A 24 -15.13 44.53 47.08
CA PHE A 24 -14.89 43.77 45.85
C PHE A 24 -13.54 43.05 45.93
N THR A 25 -13.55 41.81 46.41
CA THR A 25 -12.40 40.93 46.23
C THR A 25 -12.40 40.40 44.82
N ARG A 26 -11.45 40.85 43.99
CA ARG A 26 -11.11 40.15 42.75
C ARG A 26 -10.60 38.77 43.16
N SER A 27 -11.34 37.72 42.81
CA SER A 27 -10.85 36.35 42.99
C SER A 27 -9.60 36.23 42.13
N GLU A 28 -8.45 36.16 42.79
CA GLU A 28 -7.14 35.95 42.17
C GLU A 28 -7.05 34.46 41.77
N GLY A 29 -7.97 34.05 40.90
CA GLY A 29 -7.81 32.86 40.09
C GLY A 29 -6.85 33.21 38.98
N ALA A 30 -5.60 32.78 39.14
CA ALA A 30 -4.53 32.73 38.14
C ALA A 30 -4.55 33.86 37.11
N VAL A 31 -3.78 34.90 37.39
CA VAL A 31 -3.33 35.87 36.39
C VAL A 31 -2.69 35.06 35.24
N PRO A 32 -3.22 35.03 34.00
CA PRO A 32 -2.34 34.79 32.88
C PRO A 32 -1.45 36.04 32.84
N SER A 33 -0.15 35.81 32.92
CA SER A 33 0.90 36.82 32.77
C SER A 33 0.48 37.93 31.81
N THR A 34 0.61 39.17 32.26
CA THR A 34 0.55 40.37 31.41
C THR A 34 1.42 40.15 30.17
N GLY A 35 0.77 39.81 29.06
CA GLY A 35 1.38 39.45 27.78
C GLY A 35 0.35 39.39 26.65
N ASP A 36 -0.79 38.71 26.84
CA ASP A 36 -1.73 38.44 25.75
C ASP A 36 -3.15 38.97 26.02
N ALA A 37 -3.30 40.29 26.17
CA ALA A 37 -4.57 40.90 25.77
C ALA A 37 -4.55 40.94 24.24
N VAL A 38 -5.26 40.04 23.58
CA VAL A 38 -5.33 39.97 22.11
C VAL A 38 -5.84 41.32 21.59
N THR A 39 -4.91 42.17 21.18
CA THR A 39 -5.17 43.55 20.80
C THR A 39 -5.45 43.58 19.31
N ALA A 40 -6.22 44.55 18.80
CA ALA A 40 -6.46 44.68 17.36
C ALA A 40 -5.15 44.79 16.53
N SER A 41 -4.07 45.25 17.17
CA SER A 41 -2.71 45.23 16.64
C SER A 41 -2.10 43.83 16.53
N ASP A 42 -2.48 42.90 17.40
CA ASP A 42 -2.06 41.49 17.35
C ASP A 42 -2.78 40.75 16.21
N PHE A 43 -4.05 41.08 15.94
CA PHE A 43 -4.78 40.64 14.75
C PHE A 43 -4.21 41.20 13.43
N LEU A 44 -3.53 42.36 13.47
CA LEU A 44 -2.90 42.97 12.28
C LEU A 44 -1.43 42.59 12.11
N MET A 45 -0.73 42.21 13.19
CA MET A 45 0.73 41.94 13.20
C MET A 45 1.07 40.45 13.33
N ALA A 46 0.18 39.61 13.88
CA ALA A 46 0.28 38.17 13.71
C ALA A 46 -0.07 37.85 12.27
N ALA A 47 0.96 37.83 11.43
CA ALA A 47 0.92 37.54 10.01
C ALA A 47 -0.13 36.48 9.68
N TYR A 48 -1.24 36.97 9.14
CA TYR A 48 -2.24 36.17 8.47
C TYR A 48 -1.53 35.48 7.31
N ASP A 49 -1.08 34.25 7.52
CA ASP A 49 -0.40 33.46 6.50
C ASP A 49 -1.44 33.08 5.43
N PRO A 50 -1.44 33.71 4.25
CA PRO A 50 -2.47 33.50 3.24
C PRO A 50 -2.47 32.07 2.70
N ALA A 51 -1.39 31.30 2.93
CA ALA A 51 -1.32 29.89 2.61
C ALA A 51 -2.25 29.03 3.50
N LYS A 52 -2.57 29.48 4.72
CA LYS A 52 -3.46 28.76 5.66
C LYS A 52 -4.95 29.02 5.46
N LEU A 53 -5.31 29.95 4.58
CA LEU A 53 -6.69 30.36 4.33
C LEU A 53 -7.22 29.94 2.98
N HIS A 54 -6.36 29.39 2.15
CA HIS A 54 -6.83 28.65 1.00
C HIS A 54 -7.58 27.43 1.51
N PRO A 55 -8.78 27.09 0.99
CA PRO A 55 -9.58 25.92 1.38
C PRO A 55 -8.87 24.56 1.11
N LEU A 56 -7.59 24.59 0.74
CA LEU A 56 -6.71 23.43 0.63
C LEU A 56 -5.66 23.32 1.75
N ALA A 57 -5.58 24.28 2.68
CA ALA A 57 -4.61 24.28 3.77
C ALA A 57 -4.86 23.17 4.80
N ASP A 58 -6.11 22.74 4.94
CA ASP A 58 -6.54 21.65 5.82
C ASP A 58 -6.36 20.26 5.19
N LEU A 59 -5.95 20.19 3.92
CA LEU A 59 -5.69 18.91 3.24
C LEU A 59 -4.28 18.38 3.46
N GLY A 60 -3.39 19.11 4.14
CA GLY A 60 -2.03 18.64 4.43
C GLY A 60 -2.01 17.40 5.35
N ASP A 61 -2.93 17.35 6.32
CA ASP A 61 -3.03 16.25 7.29
C ASP A 61 -3.94 15.12 6.78
N GLN A 62 -4.87 15.41 5.86
CA GLN A 62 -5.75 14.43 5.22
C GLN A 62 -5.17 13.82 3.93
N LEU A 63 -4.02 14.31 3.44
CA LEU A 63 -3.26 13.70 2.34
C LEU A 63 -2.28 12.62 2.82
N ASP A 64 -2.27 12.26 4.09
CA ASP A 64 -1.43 11.19 4.64
C ASP A 64 -2.02 9.78 4.41
N TYR A 65 -3.12 9.66 3.66
CA TYR A 65 -3.72 8.36 3.32
C TYR A 65 -2.93 7.57 2.28
N LEU A 66 -2.23 8.25 1.37
CA LEU A 66 -1.39 7.59 0.36
C LEU A 66 -0.09 7.05 0.97
N LEU A 67 0.43 7.73 2.00
CA LEU A 67 1.58 7.25 2.77
C LEU A 67 1.18 6.12 3.71
N LEU A 68 0.03 6.22 4.40
CA LEU A 68 -0.44 5.15 5.29
C LEU A 68 -0.69 3.81 4.57
N GLU A 69 -1.17 3.82 3.31
CA GLU A 69 -1.37 2.59 2.53
C GLU A 69 -0.08 1.94 2.02
N ASP A 70 0.96 2.75 1.83
CA ASP A 70 2.30 2.28 1.48
C ASP A 70 3.02 1.76 2.75
N ASP A 71 2.92 2.48 3.87
CA ASP A 71 3.47 2.06 5.16
C ASP A 71 2.79 0.79 5.70
N LYS A 72 1.47 0.65 5.53
CA LYS A 72 0.73 -0.57 5.91
C LYS A 72 1.12 -1.80 5.07
N LYS A 73 1.70 -1.62 3.87
CA LYS A 73 2.34 -2.72 3.11
C LYS A 73 3.81 -2.94 3.50
N ASN A 74 4.46 -1.91 4.04
CA ASN A 74 5.83 -1.94 4.55
C ASN A 74 5.95 -2.66 5.90
N GLU A 75 4.86 -2.79 6.65
CA GLU A 75 4.82 -3.51 7.94
C GLU A 75 4.80 -5.05 7.82
N LEU A 76 4.70 -5.61 6.59
CA LEU A 76 4.88 -7.05 6.42
C LEU A 76 6.35 -7.42 6.67
N PRO A 77 6.65 -8.34 7.60
CA PRO A 77 8.02 -8.70 7.95
C PRO A 77 8.76 -9.26 6.73
N GLY A 78 9.63 -8.44 6.13
CA GLY A 78 10.33 -8.75 4.87
C GLY A 78 10.49 -7.55 3.91
N ALA A 79 9.81 -6.43 4.16
CA ALA A 79 9.86 -5.23 3.30
C ALA A 79 11.17 -4.40 3.40
N GLY A 80 12.16 -4.85 4.18
CA GLY A 80 13.44 -4.16 4.36
C GLY A 80 14.46 -4.32 3.22
N THR A 81 14.02 -4.39 1.95
CA THR A 81 14.95 -4.40 0.80
C THR A 81 15.14 -2.98 0.26
N ALA A 82 16.37 -2.63 -0.13
CA ALA A 82 16.92 -1.27 -0.32
C ALA A 82 16.27 -0.35 -1.40
N ILE A 83 15.08 -0.66 -1.90
CA ILE A 83 14.30 0.21 -2.79
C ILE A 83 12.89 0.31 -2.18
N PRO A 84 12.36 1.51 -1.89
CA PRO A 84 11.01 1.68 -1.33
C PRO A 84 10.00 0.85 -2.11
N SER A 85 9.17 0.08 -1.40
CA SER A 85 8.17 -0.81 -1.99
C SER A 85 7.22 -0.01 -2.87
N ARG A 86 7.44 -0.02 -4.17
CA ARG A 86 6.39 0.35 -5.10
C ARG A 86 5.36 -0.79 -5.02
N GLY A 87 4.12 -0.45 -4.71
CA GLY A 87 3.10 -1.39 -4.24
C GLY A 87 2.81 -2.60 -5.15
N TRP A 88 1.79 -3.39 -4.78
CA TRP A 88 1.39 -4.62 -5.49
C TRP A 88 1.23 -4.50 -7.02
N SER A 89 0.90 -3.31 -7.53
CA SER A 89 0.83 -3.02 -8.97
C SER A 89 2.20 -2.99 -9.65
N ASP A 90 3.25 -2.64 -8.93
CA ASP A 90 4.64 -2.62 -9.39
C ASP A 90 5.19 -4.02 -9.57
N ASP A 91 5.03 -4.86 -8.54
CA ASP A 91 5.33 -6.28 -8.59
C ASP A 91 4.58 -6.97 -9.73
N LEU A 92 3.34 -6.53 -10.00
CA LEU A 92 2.57 -7.03 -11.12
C LEU A 92 3.12 -6.55 -12.46
N CYS A 93 3.39 -5.25 -12.63
CA CYS A 93 3.86 -4.68 -13.89
C CYS A 93 5.29 -5.14 -14.23
N TYR A 94 6.24 -4.88 -13.32
CA TYR A 94 7.64 -5.22 -13.51
C TYR A 94 7.88 -6.72 -13.38
N GLY A 95 7.23 -7.41 -12.43
CA GLY A 95 7.37 -8.86 -12.31
C GLY A 95 6.81 -9.60 -13.52
N THR A 96 5.62 -9.22 -14.02
CA THR A 96 5.06 -9.86 -15.22
C THR A 96 5.85 -9.49 -16.47
N GLY A 97 6.23 -8.22 -16.63
CA GLY A 97 7.00 -7.75 -17.78
C GLY A 97 8.39 -8.41 -17.88
N THR A 98 9.11 -8.49 -16.77
CA THR A 98 10.42 -9.17 -16.72
C THR A 98 10.29 -10.67 -16.94
N MET A 99 9.25 -11.32 -16.41
CA MET A 99 9.00 -12.74 -16.67
C MET A 99 8.62 -13.01 -18.13
N TYR A 100 7.85 -12.11 -18.75
CA TYR A 100 7.50 -12.19 -20.16
C TYR A 100 8.73 -12.07 -21.06
N LEU A 101 9.56 -11.03 -20.83
CA LEU A 101 10.77 -10.78 -21.62
C LEU A 101 11.82 -11.88 -21.40
N SER A 102 12.00 -12.37 -20.18
CA SER A 102 12.89 -13.50 -19.90
C SER A 102 12.40 -14.79 -20.57
N GLY A 103 11.09 -15.03 -20.56
CA GLY A 103 10.47 -16.13 -21.31
C GLY A 103 10.67 -16.02 -22.82
N LEU A 104 10.54 -14.81 -23.39
CA LEU A 104 10.85 -14.55 -24.80
C LEU A 104 12.34 -14.79 -25.11
N ALA A 105 13.24 -14.34 -24.25
CA ALA A 105 14.69 -14.50 -24.44
C ALA A 105 15.08 -15.99 -24.41
N LEU A 106 14.65 -16.73 -23.39
CA LEU A 106 14.91 -18.16 -23.25
C LEU A 106 14.25 -18.98 -24.36
N GLY A 107 12.97 -18.68 -24.65
CA GLY A 107 12.23 -19.38 -25.70
C GLY A 107 12.73 -19.05 -27.11
N GLY A 108 13.19 -17.82 -27.32
CA GLY A 108 13.84 -17.39 -28.55
C GLY A 108 15.17 -18.10 -28.75
N ALA A 109 16.03 -18.16 -27.73
CA ALA A 109 17.30 -18.89 -27.77
C ALA A 109 17.08 -20.39 -28.03
N TRP A 110 16.07 -20.99 -27.39
CA TRP A 110 15.67 -22.37 -27.68
C TRP A 110 15.20 -22.53 -29.12
N GLY A 111 14.38 -21.60 -29.62
CA GLY A 111 13.93 -21.55 -31.00
C GLY A 111 15.09 -21.46 -32.00
N VAL A 112 16.11 -20.64 -31.73
CA VAL A 112 17.32 -20.56 -32.57
C VAL A 112 18.00 -21.93 -32.67
N ARG A 113 18.21 -22.59 -31.53
CA ARG A 113 18.82 -23.92 -31.48
C ARG A 113 17.98 -24.96 -32.24
N GLU A 114 16.67 -24.94 -32.05
CA GLU A 114 15.76 -25.87 -32.71
C GLU A 114 15.74 -25.63 -34.24
N GLY A 115 15.59 -24.38 -34.67
CA GLY A 115 15.59 -24.00 -36.08
C GLY A 115 16.90 -24.27 -36.80
N ALA A 116 18.04 -24.08 -36.12
CA ALA A 116 19.36 -24.31 -36.70
C ALA A 116 19.67 -25.80 -36.89
N ARG A 117 19.12 -26.66 -36.01
CA ARG A 117 19.28 -28.12 -36.03
C ARG A 117 18.28 -28.84 -36.91
N ARG A 118 17.23 -28.15 -37.42
CA ARG A 118 16.26 -28.76 -38.33
C ARG A 118 16.94 -29.12 -39.66
N PRO A 119 16.90 -30.38 -40.09
CA PRO A 119 17.44 -30.78 -41.38
C PRO A 119 16.61 -30.14 -42.49
N LEU A 120 17.28 -29.48 -43.44
CA LEU A 120 16.64 -28.90 -44.62
C LEU A 120 17.03 -29.73 -45.84
N ALA A 121 16.05 -30.02 -46.70
CA ALA A 121 16.26 -30.80 -47.92
C ALA A 121 17.17 -30.11 -48.96
N VAL A 122 17.41 -28.81 -48.80
CA VAL A 122 18.22 -27.98 -49.72
C VAL A 122 19.10 -27.03 -48.90
N SER A 123 20.38 -26.89 -49.29
CA SER A 123 21.42 -26.11 -48.58
C SER A 123 21.32 -24.59 -48.73
N ASN A 124 20.15 -24.05 -49.10
CA ASN A 124 19.99 -22.62 -49.32
C ASN A 124 19.92 -21.84 -47.99
N THR A 125 20.89 -20.95 -47.78
CA THR A 125 21.02 -20.12 -46.58
C THR A 125 19.78 -19.29 -46.28
N ARG A 126 19.05 -18.80 -47.30
CA ARG A 126 17.82 -18.00 -47.12
C ARG A 126 16.68 -18.83 -46.55
N LEU A 127 16.52 -20.07 -47.03
CA LEU A 127 15.54 -21.03 -46.50
C LEU A 127 15.86 -21.40 -45.04
N ARG A 128 17.15 -21.49 -44.70
CA ARG A 128 17.60 -21.76 -43.33
C ARG A 128 17.30 -20.63 -42.36
N ILE A 129 17.56 -19.39 -42.77
CA ILE A 129 17.22 -18.20 -41.97
C ILE A 129 15.71 -18.12 -41.72
N ASN A 130 14.88 -18.39 -42.73
CA ASN A 130 13.42 -18.39 -42.56
C ASN A 130 12.95 -19.47 -41.57
N SER A 131 13.47 -20.70 -41.69
CA SER A 131 13.17 -21.79 -40.75
C SER A 131 13.55 -21.44 -39.31
N VAL A 132 14.74 -20.84 -39.11
CA VAL A 132 15.21 -20.35 -37.81
C VAL A 132 14.27 -19.27 -37.27
N LEU A 133 13.99 -18.22 -38.04
CA LEU A 133 13.09 -17.15 -37.61
C LEU A 133 11.70 -17.67 -37.24
N ASN A 134 11.12 -18.56 -38.04
CA ASN A 134 9.81 -19.16 -37.74
C ASN A 134 9.84 -19.96 -36.44
N SER A 135 10.91 -20.71 -36.19
CA SER A 135 11.08 -21.46 -34.93
C SER A 135 11.30 -20.55 -33.72
N VAL A 136 12.06 -19.47 -33.87
CA VAL A 136 12.29 -18.44 -32.83
C VAL A 136 10.98 -17.79 -32.44
N THR A 137 10.21 -17.30 -33.42
CA THR A 137 8.93 -16.64 -33.14
C THR A 137 7.95 -17.60 -32.48
N ARG A 138 7.78 -18.82 -33.03
CA ARG A 138 6.83 -19.80 -32.48
C ARG A 138 7.20 -20.23 -31.06
N ARG A 139 8.48 -20.54 -30.80
CA ARG A 139 8.91 -21.04 -29.47
C ARG A 139 9.06 -19.91 -28.46
N GLY A 140 9.57 -18.76 -28.89
CA GLY A 140 9.69 -17.55 -28.10
C GLY A 140 8.34 -17.09 -27.58
N THR A 141 7.40 -16.76 -28.47
CA THR A 141 6.05 -16.29 -28.08
C THR A 141 5.29 -17.29 -27.22
N PHE A 142 5.39 -18.59 -27.51
CA PHE A 142 4.74 -19.61 -26.69
C PHE A 142 5.26 -19.62 -25.24
N ILE A 143 6.57 -19.59 -25.04
CA ILE A 143 7.19 -19.59 -23.70
C ILE A 143 6.99 -18.23 -23.01
N GLY A 144 7.17 -17.11 -23.73
CA GLY A 144 6.95 -15.76 -23.20
C GLY A 144 5.52 -15.55 -22.72
N ASN A 145 4.51 -15.81 -23.57
CA ASN A 145 3.10 -15.66 -23.20
C ASN A 145 2.74 -16.54 -21.99
N SER A 146 3.24 -17.78 -21.95
CA SER A 146 2.99 -18.69 -20.83
C SER A 146 3.63 -18.20 -19.52
N ALA A 147 4.88 -17.73 -19.58
CA ALA A 147 5.61 -17.22 -18.42
C ALA A 147 4.98 -15.93 -17.87
N GLY A 148 4.55 -15.02 -18.75
CA GLY A 148 3.84 -13.80 -18.36
C GLY A 148 2.51 -14.11 -17.66
N VAL A 149 1.69 -15.01 -18.22
CA VAL A 149 0.41 -15.40 -17.58
C VAL A 149 0.64 -16.04 -16.22
N LEU A 150 1.63 -16.92 -16.09
CA LEU A 150 1.97 -17.55 -14.81
C LEU A 150 2.43 -16.51 -13.76
N ALA A 151 3.25 -15.54 -14.15
CA ALA A 151 3.69 -14.46 -13.25
C ALA A 151 2.52 -13.59 -12.79
N LEU A 152 1.66 -13.16 -13.73
CA LEU A 152 0.49 -12.36 -13.44
C LEU A 152 -0.44 -13.10 -12.46
N MET A 153 -0.68 -14.38 -12.72
CA MET A 153 -1.57 -15.20 -11.91
C MET A 153 -0.96 -15.52 -10.54
N TYR A 154 0.35 -15.73 -10.45
CA TYR A 154 1.03 -15.90 -9.17
C TYR A 154 0.99 -14.63 -8.33
N ASN A 155 1.37 -13.48 -8.91
CA ASN A 155 1.36 -12.20 -8.20
C ASN A 155 -0.05 -11.80 -7.75
N GLY A 156 -1.06 -12.01 -8.60
CA GLY A 156 -2.46 -11.76 -8.24
C GLY A 156 -2.96 -12.64 -7.10
N VAL A 157 -2.68 -13.96 -7.16
CA VAL A 157 -3.08 -14.89 -6.09
C VAL A 157 -2.29 -14.63 -4.80
N ASN A 158 -0.98 -14.39 -4.90
CA ASN A 158 -0.14 -14.09 -3.74
C ASN A 158 -0.60 -12.79 -3.06
N SER A 159 -0.84 -11.72 -3.83
CA SER A 159 -1.37 -10.46 -3.29
C SER A 159 -2.77 -10.62 -2.67
N SER A 160 -3.63 -11.47 -3.23
CA SER A 160 -4.96 -11.74 -2.65
C SER A 160 -4.85 -12.48 -1.32
N ILE A 161 -3.96 -13.47 -1.22
CA ILE A 161 -3.71 -14.21 0.02
C ILE A 161 -3.09 -13.29 1.07
N ASP A 162 -2.11 -12.49 0.69
CA ASP A 162 -1.43 -11.55 1.58
C ASP A 162 -2.42 -10.48 2.11
N ALA A 163 -3.37 -10.02 1.29
CA ALA A 163 -4.42 -9.09 1.71
C ALA A 163 -5.39 -9.70 2.74
N ILE A 164 -5.70 -10.99 2.63
CA ILE A 164 -6.61 -11.69 3.56
C ILE A 164 -5.90 -12.07 4.86
N ARG A 165 -4.61 -12.42 4.79
CA ARG A 165 -3.84 -12.97 5.93
C ARG A 165 -2.97 -11.94 6.66
N GLY A 166 -2.65 -10.81 6.02
CA GLY A 166 -1.83 -9.74 6.57
C GLY A 166 -0.37 -10.13 6.86
N LYS A 167 0.10 -11.28 6.33
CA LYS A 167 1.47 -11.81 6.55
C LYS A 167 1.98 -12.50 5.30
N HIS A 168 3.25 -12.25 4.97
CA HIS A 168 3.94 -12.89 3.84
C HIS A 168 4.69 -14.13 4.34
N ASP A 169 4.00 -15.28 4.33
CA ASP A 169 4.54 -16.54 4.81
C ASP A 169 4.97 -17.46 3.65
N ALA A 170 5.98 -18.30 3.88
CA ALA A 170 6.40 -19.33 2.93
C ALA A 170 5.23 -20.27 2.53
N TYR A 171 4.33 -20.58 3.48
CA TYR A 171 3.13 -21.36 3.20
C TYR A 171 2.13 -20.62 2.29
N GLY A 172 2.04 -19.30 2.41
CA GLY A 172 1.22 -18.45 1.55
C GLY A 172 1.74 -18.45 0.11
N SER A 173 3.05 -18.26 -0.06
CA SER A 173 3.74 -18.33 -1.36
C SER A 173 3.64 -19.72 -2.00
N MET A 174 3.83 -20.80 -1.22
CA MET A 174 3.65 -22.17 -1.70
C MET A 174 2.21 -22.48 -2.10
N GLY A 175 1.23 -21.98 -1.34
CA GLY A 175 -0.19 -22.09 -1.65
C GLY A 175 -0.57 -21.31 -2.90
N ALA A 176 -0.06 -20.09 -3.04
CA ALA A 176 -0.25 -19.25 -4.23
C ALA A 176 0.30 -19.96 -5.47
N GLY A 177 1.52 -20.48 -5.40
CA GLY A 177 2.14 -21.27 -6.48
C GLY A 177 1.31 -22.51 -6.84
N ALA A 178 0.79 -23.23 -5.85
CA ALA A 178 -0.08 -24.39 -6.08
C ALA A 178 -1.37 -24.00 -6.83
N VAL A 179 -2.05 -22.95 -6.38
CA VAL A 179 -3.29 -22.45 -7.01
C VAL A 179 -3.03 -21.97 -8.43
N THR A 180 -1.97 -21.19 -8.65
CA THR A 180 -1.58 -20.72 -9.98
C THR A 180 -1.28 -21.88 -10.93
N GLY A 181 -0.50 -22.88 -10.48
CA GLY A 181 -0.18 -24.06 -11.27
C GLY A 181 -1.41 -24.92 -11.60
N ALA A 182 -2.29 -25.11 -10.61
CA ALA A 182 -3.54 -25.82 -10.79
C ALA A 182 -4.45 -25.11 -11.81
N LEU A 183 -4.60 -23.79 -11.69
CA LEU A 183 -5.46 -23.00 -12.58
C LEU A 183 -4.91 -22.96 -14.00
N PHE A 184 -3.61 -22.74 -14.18
CA PHE A 184 -2.96 -22.69 -15.49
C PHE A 184 -3.16 -23.99 -16.29
N LYS A 185 -3.22 -25.14 -15.61
CA LYS A 185 -3.33 -26.47 -16.24
C LYS A 185 -4.68 -27.16 -16.02
N SER A 186 -5.64 -26.47 -15.42
CA SER A 186 -6.99 -26.99 -15.12
C SER A 186 -7.72 -27.50 -16.36
N THR A 187 -7.58 -26.81 -17.49
CA THR A 187 -8.22 -27.16 -18.77
C THR A 187 -7.64 -28.40 -19.44
N ALA A 188 -6.46 -28.87 -19.04
CA ALA A 188 -5.85 -30.09 -19.54
C ALA A 188 -6.24 -31.35 -18.72
N GLY A 189 -7.01 -31.17 -17.63
CA GLY A 189 -7.49 -32.23 -16.75
C GLY A 189 -6.89 -32.22 -15.34
N VAL A 190 -7.42 -33.07 -14.47
CA VAL A 190 -7.07 -33.10 -13.03
C VAL A 190 -5.63 -33.55 -12.78
N LYS A 191 -5.17 -34.58 -13.50
CA LYS A 191 -3.78 -35.09 -13.38
C LYS A 191 -2.72 -34.02 -13.70
N PRO A 192 -2.77 -33.33 -14.85
CA PRO A 192 -1.78 -32.29 -15.14
C PRO A 192 -1.96 -31.03 -14.28
N ALA A 193 -3.18 -30.75 -13.79
CA ALA A 193 -3.41 -29.67 -12.82
C ALA A 193 -2.68 -29.94 -11.49
N ILE A 194 -2.80 -31.15 -10.93
CA ILE A 194 -2.10 -31.51 -9.68
C ILE A 194 -0.58 -31.52 -9.89
N ALA A 195 -0.09 -32.07 -11.01
CA ALA A 195 1.34 -32.07 -11.32
C ALA A 195 1.91 -30.65 -11.45
N ALA A 196 1.19 -29.75 -12.13
CA ALA A 196 1.58 -28.35 -12.25
C ALA A 196 1.53 -27.61 -10.91
N ALA A 197 0.51 -27.87 -10.09
CA ALA A 197 0.40 -27.31 -8.74
C ALA A 197 1.58 -27.73 -7.85
N ALA A 198 1.91 -29.03 -7.83
CA ALA A 198 3.03 -29.55 -7.06
C ALA A 198 4.37 -28.96 -7.54
N PHE A 199 4.58 -28.86 -8.86
CA PHE A 199 5.80 -28.28 -9.43
C PHE A 199 5.97 -26.80 -9.04
N MET A 200 4.94 -25.99 -9.22
CA MET A 200 4.98 -24.56 -8.90
C MET A 200 5.11 -24.32 -7.39
N SER A 201 4.41 -25.10 -6.57
CA SER A 201 4.52 -25.04 -5.10
C SER A 201 5.93 -25.43 -4.62
N GLY A 202 6.54 -26.46 -5.23
CA GLY A 202 7.90 -26.86 -4.96
C GLY A 202 8.93 -25.78 -5.32
N MET A 203 8.77 -25.10 -6.45
CA MET A 203 9.62 -23.97 -6.83
C MET A 203 9.49 -22.80 -5.85
N ALA A 204 8.27 -22.46 -5.43
CA ALA A 204 8.02 -21.41 -4.45
C ALA A 204 8.59 -21.76 -3.07
N GLY A 205 8.49 -23.03 -2.65
CA GLY A 205 9.10 -23.54 -1.42
C GLY A 205 10.63 -23.49 -1.46
N LEU A 206 11.22 -23.90 -2.60
CA LEU A 206 12.67 -23.81 -2.81
C LEU A 206 13.15 -22.36 -2.75
N TRP A 207 12.44 -21.43 -3.41
CA TRP A 207 12.76 -20.00 -3.35
C TRP A 207 12.68 -19.46 -1.93
N SER A 208 11.65 -19.85 -1.17
CA SER A 208 11.50 -19.46 0.23
C SER A 208 12.61 -20.02 1.12
N TYR A 209 13.07 -21.24 0.85
CA TYR A 209 14.21 -21.85 1.55
C TYR A 209 15.52 -21.12 1.23
N VAL A 210 15.76 -20.79 -0.04
CA VAL A 210 16.95 -20.02 -0.47
C VAL A 210 16.96 -18.64 0.20
N LYS A 211 15.83 -17.90 0.19
CA LYS A 211 15.71 -16.60 0.86
C LYS A 211 15.96 -16.65 2.37
N LYS A 212 15.78 -17.82 3.01
CA LYS A 212 16.02 -18.00 4.44
C LYS A 212 17.48 -18.36 4.76
N THR A 213 18.20 -18.88 3.77
CA THR A 213 19.58 -19.37 3.95
C THR A 213 20.64 -18.36 3.49
N VAL A 214 20.27 -17.43 2.62
CA VAL A 214 21.06 -16.24 2.24
C VAL A 214 20.72 -15.09 3.17
#